data_AF-A0A6P0T7P9-F1
#
_entry.id   AF-A0A6P0T7P9-F1
#
_cell.length_a   1.000
_cell.length_b   1.000
_cell.length_c   1.000
_cell.angle_alpha   90.00
_cell.angle_beta   90.00
_cell.angle_gamma   90.00
#
_symmetry.space_group_name_H-M   'P 1'
#
loop_
_entity.id
_entity.type
_entity.pdbx_description
1 polymer ?
#
loop_
_entity_poly.entity_id
_entity_poly.type
_entity_poly.pdbx_seq_one_letter_code
_entity_poly.pdbx_strand_id
1 'polypeptide(L)' 'TVDVLIDKSKATAQQVPINFVVKNEELPLQVNNHCRQIFELLQEAVNNNPDWQVAEELAT' A
#
# COMPACT_ATOMS: atom_id res chain seq x y z
N THR A 1 -8.17 7.89 -3.54
CA THR A 1 -8.63 7.17 -2.33
C THR A 1 -7.75 5.95 -2.07
N VAL A 2 -7.63 5.47 -0.81
CA VAL A 2 -6.85 4.26 -0.46
C VAL A 2 -7.80 3.15 -0.03
N ASP A 3 -7.70 2.00 -0.69
CA ASP A 3 -8.39 0.78 -0.29
C ASP A 3 -7.40 -0.18 0.37
N VAL A 4 -7.82 -0.82 1.47
CA VAL A 4 -7.02 -1.80 2.20
C VAL A 4 -7.75 -3.14 2.17
N LEU A 5 -7.07 -4.17 1.67
CA LEU A 5 -7.58 -5.53 1.64
C LEU A 5 -6.78 -6.41 2.61
N ILE A 6 -7.47 -7.02 3.57
CA ILE A 6 -6.87 -7.97 4.52
C ILE A 6 -7.37 -9.37 4.15
N ASP A 7 -6.47 -10.21 3.65
CA ASP A 7 -6.80 -11.59 3.31
C ASP A 7 -6.58 -12.52 4.50
N LYS A 8 -7.63 -12.69 5.31
CA LYS A 8 -7.61 -13.57 6.50
C LYS A 8 -7.41 -15.05 6.15
N SER A 9 -7.69 -15.47 4.91
CA SER A 9 -7.50 -16.86 4.50
C SER A 9 -6.02 -17.23 4.35
N LYS A 10 -5.16 -16.24 4.16
CA LYS A 10 -3.71 -16.37 4.06
C LYS A 10 -2.98 -16.01 5.36
N ALA A 11 -3.71 -15.71 6.43
CA ALA A 11 -3.13 -15.42 7.72
C ALA A 11 -2.48 -16.68 8.32
N THR A 12 -1.26 -16.54 8.82
CA THR A 12 -0.61 -17.55 9.64
C THR A 12 -0.61 -17.10 11.11
N ALA A 13 -0.15 -17.96 12.01
CA ALA A 13 -0.01 -17.60 13.42
C ALA A 13 1.03 -16.48 13.68
N GLN A 14 1.87 -16.17 12.68
CA GLN A 14 2.96 -15.19 12.80
C GLN A 14 2.73 -13.93 11.98
N GLN A 15 1.94 -13.99 10.90
CA GLN A 15 1.78 -12.87 9.98
C GLN A 15 0.41 -12.85 9.32
N VAL A 16 -0.10 -11.65 9.04
CA VAL A 16 -1.32 -11.43 8.28
C VAL A 16 -0.96 -10.61 7.04
N PRO A 17 -1.15 -11.12 5.82
CA PRO A 17 -0.87 -10.35 4.62
C PRO A 17 -1.91 -9.24 4.44
N ILE A 18 -1.42 -8.04 4.17
CA ILE A 18 -2.22 -6.83 3.93
C ILE A 18 -1.83 -6.27 2.56
N ASN A 19 -2.83 -6.03 1.71
CA ASN A 19 -2.64 -5.39 0.41
C ASN A 19 -3.18 -3.97 0.45
N PHE A 20 -2.32 -3.01 0.10
CA PHE A 20 -2.69 -1.60 -0.06
C PHE A 20 -2.89 -1.31 -1.54
N VAL A 21 -4.05 -0.74 -1.88
CA VAL A 21 -4.38 -0.34 -3.24
C VAL A 21 -4.67 1.16 -3.23
N VAL A 22 -3.73 1.95 -3.75
CA VAL A 22 -3.94 3.39 -3.93
C VAL A 22 -4.57 3.62 -5.30
N LYS A 23 -5.76 4.19 -5.32
CA LYS A 23 -6.49 4.47 -6.57
C LYS A 23 -6.33 5.94 -6.95
N ASN A 24 -5.86 6.17 -8.17
CA ASN A 24 -5.86 7.48 -8.79
C ASN A 24 -7.26 7.78 -9.34
N GLU A 25 -7.93 8.77 -8.75
CA GLU A 25 -9.23 9.27 -9.21
C GLU A 25 -9.08 10.57 -10.04
N GLU A 26 -7.84 11.01 -10.31
CA GLU A 26 -7.54 12.24 -11.04
C GLU A 26 -7.26 11.98 -12.53
N LEU A 27 -8.00 12.69 -13.40
CA LEU A 27 -7.70 12.86 -14.83
C LEU A 27 -7.02 14.23 -15.01
N PRO A 28 -5.88 14.36 -15.73
CA PRO A 28 -5.05 13.36 -16.40
C PRO A 28 -3.97 12.74 -15.48
N LEU A 29 -3.42 11.59 -15.89
CA LEU A 29 -2.31 10.86 -15.23
C LEU A 29 -1.00 11.68 -15.24
N GLN A 30 -0.92 12.69 -14.38
CA GLN A 30 0.31 13.41 -14.07
C GLN A 30 1.20 12.49 -13.20
N VAL A 31 2.51 12.46 -13.41
CA VAL A 31 3.43 11.65 -12.57
C VAL A 31 3.46 12.16 -11.13
N ASN A 32 3.43 13.49 -10.97
CA ASN A 32 3.21 14.13 -9.67
C ASN A 32 1.71 14.35 -9.48
N ASN A 33 1.04 13.37 -8.88
CA ASN A 33 -0.38 13.43 -8.56
C ASN A 33 -0.61 13.02 -7.11
N HIS A 34 -1.84 13.24 -6.63
CA HIS A 34 -2.20 12.91 -5.26
C HIS A 34 -2.04 11.41 -4.96
N CYS A 35 -2.29 10.53 -5.93
CA CYS A 35 -2.08 9.08 -5.77
C CYS A 35 -0.62 8.72 -5.50
N ARG A 36 0.33 9.38 -6.19
CA ARG A 36 1.76 9.17 -6.00
C ARG A 36 2.23 9.63 -4.62
N GLN A 37 1.77 10.81 -4.18
CA GLN A 37 2.09 11.35 -2.86
C GLN A 37 1.57 10.44 -1.73
N ILE A 38 0.35 9.92 -1.87
CA ILE A 38 -0.23 8.99 -0.90
C ILE A 38 0.51 7.64 -0.92
N PHE A 39 0.93 7.16 -2.08
CA PHE A 39 1.75 5.94 -2.18
C PHE A 39 3.08 6.10 -1.43
N GLU A 40 3.80 7.21 -1.65
CA GLU A 40 5.07 7.50 -0.97
C GLU A 40 4.90 7.62 0.55
N LEU A 41 3.85 8.30 1.02
CA LEU A 41 3.53 8.40 2.45
C LEU A 41 3.20 7.05 3.08
N LEU A 42 2.45 6.18 2.38
CA LEU A 42 2.14 4.83 2.86
C LEU A 42 3.40 3.97 2.91
N GLN A 43 4.25 4.05 1.90
CA GLN A 43 5.49 3.32 1.86
C GLN A 43 6.43 3.72 3.01
N GLU A 44 6.56 5.02 3.27
CA GLU A 44 7.33 5.53 4.42
C GLU A 44 6.74 5.04 5.75
N ALA A 45 5.42 5.11 5.93
CA ALA A 45 4.75 4.68 7.15
C ALA A 45 4.91 3.17 7.41
N VAL A 46 4.85 2.35 6.36
CA VAL A 46 5.07 0.90 6.45
C VAL A 46 6.53 0.58 6.76
N ASN A 47 7.48 1.22 6.07
CA ASN A 47 8.91 0.97 6.26
C ASN A 47 9.44 1.42 7.62
N ASN A 48 8.83 2.46 8.21
CA ASN A 48 9.20 2.95 9.54
C ASN A 48 8.55 2.16 10.68
N ASN A 49 7.69 1.17 10.39
CA ASN A 49 7.05 0.34 11.40
C ASN A 49 7.77 -1.02 11.52
N PRO A 50 8.43 -1.31 12.66
CA PRO A 50 9.24 -2.53 12.80
C PRO A 50 8.42 -3.82 12.81
N ASP A 51 7.11 -3.73 13.08
CA ASP A 51 6.21 -4.89 13.07
C ASP A 51 5.71 -5.23 11.65
N TRP A 52 6.05 -4.39 10.67
CA TRP A 52 5.57 -4.51 9.30
C TRP A 52 6.72 -4.92 8.39
N GLN A 53 6.46 -5.91 7.54
CA GLN A 53 7.40 -6.37 6.53
C GLN A 53 6.74 -6.25 5.15
N VAL A 54 7.40 -5.52 4.24
CA VAL A 54 6.96 -5.44 2.85
C VAL A 54 7.16 -6.79 2.19
N ALA A 55 6.06 -7.47 1.87
CA ALA A 55 6.08 -8.78 1.21
C ALA A 55 6.30 -8.66 -0.30
N GLU A 56 5.69 -7.66 -0.93
CA GLU A 56 5.78 -7.40 -2.37
C GLU A 56 5.47 -5.92 -2.63
N GLU A 57 6.23 -5.31 -3.53
CA GLU A 57 5.98 -3.95 -4.00
C GLU A 57 5.70 -3.98 -5.50
N LEU A 58 4.47 -3.63 -5.88
CA LEU A 58 4.03 -3.56 -7.27
C LEU A 58 3.73 -2.10 -7.62
N ALA A 59 4.78 -1.35 -7.96
CA ALA A 59 4.69 -0.01 -8.52
C ALA A 59 5.00 -0.07 -10.02
N THR A 60 3.96 -0.02 -10.87
CA THR A 60 4.08 0.09 -12.34
C THR A 60 3.52 1.41 -12.83
#